data_AF-A0A7C1E7L6-F1
#
_entry.id   AF-A0A7C1E7L6-F1
#
_cell.length_a   1.000
_cell.length_b   1.000
_cell.length_c   1.000
_cell.angle_alpha   90.00
_cell.angle_beta   90.00
_cell.angle_gamma   90.00
#
_symmetry.space_group_name_H-M   'P 1'
#
loop_
_entity.id
_entity.type
_entity.pdbx_description
1 polymer ?
#
loop_
_entity_poly.entity_id
_entity_poly.type
_entity_poly.pdbx_seq_one_letter_code
_entity_poly.pdbx_strand_id
1 'polypeptide(L)' 'MTDHRKYLELAIEEAFTGMRSGEGGPFGAVIVKDGKIIGKGHNSVLASRDPTAH' A
#
# COMPACT_ATOMS: atom_id res chain seq x y z
N MET A 1 -16.99 13.89 9.33
CA MET A 1 -16.68 13.08 8.14
C MET A 1 -15.27 12.55 8.28
N THR A 2 -15.06 11.26 8.05
CA THR A 2 -13.72 10.70 7.98
C THR A 2 -13.07 11.24 6.72
N ASP A 3 -11.98 12.00 6.86
CA ASP A 3 -11.22 12.42 5.70
C ASP A 3 -10.52 11.20 5.09
N HIS A 4 -11.08 10.68 4.01
CA HIS A 4 -10.52 9.55 3.26
C HIS A 4 -9.31 9.97 2.42
N ARG A 5 -9.17 11.26 2.09
CA ARG A 5 -8.12 11.76 1.21
C ARG A 5 -6.74 11.51 1.79
N LYS A 6 -6.53 11.84 3.06
CA LYS A 6 -5.25 11.59 3.76
C LYS A 6 -4.85 10.11 3.78
N TYR A 7 -5.81 9.19 3.82
CA TYR A 7 -5.51 7.75 3.81
C TYR A 7 -5.19 7.25 2.39
N LEU A 8 -5.86 7.81 1.38
CA LEU A 8 -5.52 7.53 -0.02
C LEU A 8 -4.14 8.10 -0.41
N GLU A 9 -3.77 9.27 0.11
CA GLU A 9 -2.43 9.84 -0.07
C GLU A 9 -1.35 8.90 0.49
N LEU A 10 -1.56 8.35 1.69
CA LEU A 10 -0.66 7.35 2.28
C LEU A 10 -0.60 6.05 1.46
N ALA A 11 -1.71 5.61 0.88
CA ALA A 11 -1.72 4.44 -0.01
C ALA A 11 -0.93 4.71 -1.31
N ILE A 12 -0.99 5.93 -1.84
CA ILE A 12 -0.19 6.36 -3.00
C ILE A 12 1.31 6.38 -2.66
N GLU A 13 1.69 6.89 -1.48
CA GLU A 13 3.08 6.85 -1.02
C GLU A 13 3.61 5.40 -0.90
N GLU A 14 2.79 4.50 -0.38
CA GLU A 14 3.12 3.07 -0.28
C GLU A 14 3.28 2.43 -1.67
N ALA A 15 2.40 2.77 -2.62
CA ALA A 15 2.51 2.33 -4.02
C ALA A 15 3.82 2.78 -4.68
N PHE A 16 4.23 4.03 -4.44
CA PHE A 16 5.50 4.55 -4.94
C PHE A 16 6.70 3.84 -4.30
N THR A 17 6.61 3.48 -3.02
CA THR A 17 7.66 2.72 -2.32
C THR A 17 7.90 1.39 -3.03
N GLY A 18 6.87 0.56 -3.18
CA GLY A 18 6.98 -0.76 -3.82
C GLY A 18 7.47 -0.68 -5.27
N MET A 19 6.89 0.22 -6.06
CA MET A 19 7.28 0.39 -7.47
C MET A 19 8.74 0.84 -7.60
N ARG A 20 9.19 1.82 -6.81
CA ARG A 20 10.56 2.37 -6.91
C ARG A 20 11.61 1.38 -6.40
N SER A 21 11.25 0.53 -5.43
CA SER A 21 12.08 -0.57 -4.97
C SER A 21 12.10 -1.77 -5.94
N GLY A 22 11.24 -1.78 -6.96
CA GLY A 22 11.12 -2.89 -7.90
C GLY A 22 10.46 -4.14 -7.32
N GLU A 23 9.71 -4.00 -6.22
CA GLU A 23 9.09 -5.12 -5.51
C GLU A 23 7.82 -5.62 -6.21
N GLY A 24 7.17 -4.73 -6.97
CA GLY A 24 5.94 -5.02 -7.69
C GLY A 24 5.41 -3.82 -8.47
N GLY A 25 4.15 -3.92 -8.90
CA GLY A 25 3.43 -2.84 -9.59
C GLY A 25 3.09 -1.65 -8.68
N PRO A 26 2.63 -0.51 -9.23
CA PRO A 26 2.34 0.71 -8.47
C PRO A 26 1.00 0.64 -7.74
N PHE A 27 0.86 -0.30 -6.81
CA PHE A 27 -0.32 -0.48 -5.98
C PHE A 27 0.07 -0.44 -4.50
N GLY A 28 -0.71 0.28 -3.71
CA GLY A 28 -0.50 0.45 -2.28
C GLY A 28 -1.84 0.48 -1.56
N ALA A 29 -1.83 0.04 -0.31
CA ALA A 29 -3.01 -0.11 0.52
C ALA A 29 -2.72 0.26 1.97
N VAL A 30 -3.74 0.79 2.65
CA VAL A 30 -3.73 1.02 4.09
C VAL A 30 -5.02 0.47 4.71
N ILE A 31 -4.91 -0.15 5.88
CA ILE A 31 -6.05 -0.62 6.67
C ILE A 31 -6.22 0.31 7.86
N VAL A 32 -7.42 0.90 7.99
CA VAL A 32 -7.74 1.87 9.05
C VAL A 32 -8.83 1.30 9.96
N LYS A 33 -8.59 1.34 11.27
CA LYS A 33 -9.56 0.99 12.31
C LYS A 33 -9.57 2.07 13.38
N ASP A 34 -10.75 2.60 13.71
CA ASP A 34 -10.93 3.66 14.72
C ASP A 34 -10.01 4.87 14.50
N GLY A 35 -9.85 5.28 13.23
CA GLY A 35 -8.99 6.39 12.82
C GLY A 35 -7.49 6.09 12.81
N LYS A 36 -7.07 4.91 13.25
CA LYS A 36 -5.66 4.47 13.31
C LYS A 36 -5.33 3.54 12.16
N ILE A 37 -4.14 3.68 11.60
CA ILE A 37 -3.61 2.76 10.59
C ILE A 37 -3.09 1.51 11.32
N ILE A 38 -3.62 0.35 10.96
CA ILE A 38 -3.25 -0.95 11.55
C ILE A 38 -2.50 -1.84 10.57
N GLY A 39 -2.40 -1.44 9.30
CA GLY A 39 -1.64 -2.14 8.28
C GLY A 39 -1.37 -1.23 7.09
N LYS A 40 -0.21 -1.42 6.46
CA LYS A 40 0.18 -0.83 5.18
C LYS A 40 0.84 -1.91 4.34
N GLY A 41 0.71 -1.83 3.03
CA GLY A 41 1.36 -2.75 2.11
C GLY A 41 1.30 -2.25 0.68
N HIS A 42 2.18 -2.79 -0.14
CA HIS A 42 2.21 -2.54 -1.57
C HIS A 42 2.46 -3.84 -2.31
N ASN A 43 2.25 -3.79 -3.62
CA ASN A 43 2.51 -4.92 -4.49
C ASN A 43 3.94 -5.40 -4.35
N SER A 44 4.10 -6.67 -3.98
CA SER A 44 5.39 -7.30 -3.74
C SER A 44 5.52 -8.62 -4.49
N VAL A 45 4.72 -8.83 -5.55
CA VAL A 45 4.71 -10.05 -6.38
C VAL A 45 6.11 -10.42 -6.90
N LEU A 46 6.92 -9.42 -7.30
CA LEU A 46 8.25 -9.67 -7.85
C LEU A 46 9.25 -10.03 -6.74
N ALA A 47 9.22 -9.30 -5.62
CA ALA A 47 10.13 -9.53 -4.49
C ALA A 47 9.85 -10.85 -3.77
N SER A 48 8.58 -11.17 -3.52
CA SER A 48 8.16 -12.38 -2.82
C SER A 48 8.12 -13.63 -3.71
N ARG A 49 8.08 -13.45 -5.03
CA ARG A 49 7.77 -14.51 -6.01
C ARG A 49 6.43 -15.21 -5.73
N ASP A 50 5.51 -14.47 -5.13
CA ASP A 50 4.17 -14.93 -4.80
C ASP A 50 3.14 -14.12 -5.63
N PRO A 51 2.42 -14.75 -6.56
CA PRO A 51 1.42 -14.05 -7.37
C PRO A 51 0.24 -13.52 -6.54
N THR A 52 0.10 -13.93 -5.27
CA THR A 52 -0.94 -13.45 -4.35
C THR A 52 -0.53 -12.21 -3.56
N ALA A 53 0.76 -11.83 -3.59
CA ALA A 53 1.32 -10.69 -2.85
C ALA A 53 1.03 -9.34 -3.53
N HIS A 54 -0.25 -9.05 -3.67
CA HIS A 54 -0.80 -7.87 -4.35
C HIS A 54 -0.48 -6.53 -3.70
#